data_AF-A0A7W6X2L7-F1
#
_entry.id   AF-A0A7W6X2L7-F1
#
_cell.length_a   1.000
_cell.length_b   1.000
_cell.length_c   1.000
_cell.angle_alpha   90.00
_cell.angle_beta   90.00
_cell.angle_gamma   90.00
#
_symmetry.space_group_name_H-M   'P 1'
#
loop_
_entity.id
_entity.type
_entity.pdbx_description
1 polymer ?
#
loop_
_entity_poly.entity_id
_entity_poly.type
_entity_poly.pdbx_seq_one_letter_code
_entity_poly.pdbx_strand_id
1 'polypeptide(L)'
;MQSIKLVVLESAYAGAVDDNVAYARRCLKDRALDGESAQASHLLLTQVLDDTKLDERAMGIALGLAWRAVAHYSTFYTGGGRTECGRRSIVPSSNSGPSGSARSTAAFNIRLASSCP
;
A
#
# COMPACT_ATOMS: atom_id res chain seq x y z
N MET A 1 -5.99 26.17 -5.07
CA MET A 1 -5.69 24.76 -5.44
C MET A 1 -6.23 23.89 -4.32
N GLN A 2 -7.04 22.88 -4.61
CA GLN A 2 -7.51 21.92 -3.59
C GLN A 2 -6.28 21.23 -2.97
N SER A 3 -6.29 20.99 -1.66
CA SER A 3 -5.22 20.24 -1.00
C SER A 3 -5.39 18.75 -1.33
N ILE A 4 -4.45 18.18 -2.09
CA ILE A 4 -4.45 16.76 -2.44
C ILE A 4 -3.92 15.96 -1.25
N LYS A 5 -4.70 15.00 -0.75
CA LYS A 5 -4.25 14.11 0.32
C LYS A 5 -3.27 13.08 -0.24
N LEU A 6 -2.12 12.97 0.43
CA LEU A 6 -1.15 11.90 0.19
C LEU A 6 -1.59 10.65 0.96
N VAL A 7 -1.68 9.52 0.28
CA VAL A 7 -2.23 8.28 0.84
C VAL A 7 -1.29 7.12 0.55
N VAL A 8 -1.06 6.23 1.51
CA VAL A 8 -0.45 4.93 1.22
C VAL A 8 -1.56 3.94 0.85
N LEU A 9 -1.39 3.21 -0.24
CA LEU A 9 -2.32 2.17 -0.69
C LEU A 9 -1.66 0.82 -0.59
N GLU A 10 -2.30 -0.09 0.14
CA GLU A 10 -1.85 -1.46 0.38
C GLU A 10 -2.92 -2.44 -0.12
N SER A 11 -2.49 -3.46 -0.87
CA SER A 11 -3.32 -4.58 -1.32
C SER A 11 -2.49 -5.85 -1.39
N ALA A 12 -3.13 -7.00 -1.60
CA ALA A 12 -2.39 -8.22 -1.90
C ALA A 12 -1.50 -8.04 -3.15
N TYR A 13 -0.36 -8.72 -3.15
CA TYR A 13 0.57 -8.80 -4.28
C TYR A 13 0.95 -10.25 -4.58
N ALA A 14 1.43 -10.98 -3.57
CA ALA A 14 1.85 -12.39 -3.71
C ALA A 14 0.69 -13.36 -4.06
N GLY A 15 1.05 -14.52 -4.62
CA GLY A 15 0.10 -15.53 -5.10
C GLY A 15 -0.27 -15.29 -6.57
N ALA A 16 -1.54 -14.96 -6.84
CA ALA A 16 -2.00 -14.61 -8.19
C ALA A 16 -1.54 -13.18 -8.58
N VAL A 17 -0.24 -13.01 -8.86
CA VAL A 17 0.40 -11.70 -9.05
C VAL A 17 -0.29 -10.86 -10.12
N ASP A 18 -0.61 -11.42 -11.29
CA ASP A 18 -1.27 -10.69 -12.37
C ASP A 18 -2.65 -10.15 -11.96
N ASP A 19 -3.45 -11.00 -11.30
CA ASP A 19 -4.77 -10.61 -10.80
C ASP A 19 -4.67 -9.55 -9.69
N ASN A 20 -3.69 -9.69 -8.80
CA ASN A 20 -3.42 -8.76 -7.72
C ASN A 20 -2.91 -7.41 -8.23
N VAL A 21 -2.08 -7.39 -9.27
CA VAL A 21 -1.63 -6.17 -9.94
C VAL A 21 -2.81 -5.47 -10.63
N ALA A 22 -3.66 -6.22 -11.33
CA ALA A 22 -4.89 -5.68 -11.91
C ALA A 22 -5.81 -5.10 -10.82
N TYR A 23 -5.93 -5.78 -9.68
CA TYR A 23 -6.68 -5.29 -8.52
C TYR A 23 -6.09 -4.01 -7.92
N ALA A 24 -4.78 -3.97 -7.67
CA ALA A 24 -4.09 -2.80 -7.15
C ALA A 24 -4.27 -1.58 -8.07
N ARG A 25 -4.22 -1.76 -9.39
CA ARG A 25 -4.49 -0.69 -10.38
C ARG A 25 -5.91 -0.15 -10.29
N ARG A 26 -6.92 -1.00 -10.11
CA ARG A 26 -8.31 -0.56 -9.88
C ARG A 26 -8.42 0.27 -8.60
N CYS A 27 -7.76 -0.17 -7.54
CA CYS A 27 -7.78 0.52 -6.26
C CYS A 27 -7.00 1.84 -6.27
N LEU A 28 -5.96 1.94 -7.08
CA LEU A 28 -5.24 3.18 -7.34
C LEU A 28 -6.13 4.18 -8.11
N LYS A 29 -6.85 3.70 -9.13
CA LYS A 29 -7.84 4.51 -9.86
C LYS A 29 -8.94 5.03 -8.95
N ASP A 30 -9.44 4.20 -8.04
CA ASP A 30 -10.45 4.58 -7.03
C ASP A 30 -9.97 5.76 -6.16
N ARG A 31 -8.70 5.74 -5.71
CA ARG A 31 -8.09 6.88 -4.99
C ARG A 31 -7.92 8.12 -5.84
N ALA A 32 -7.52 7.95 -7.10
CA ALA A 32 -7.39 9.08 -8.02
C ALA A 32 -8.75 9.77 -8.27
N LEU A 33 -9.84 9.01 -8.35
CA LEU A 33 -11.19 9.55 -8.50
C LEU A 33 -11.69 10.29 -7.25
N ASP A 34 -11.23 9.90 -6.06
CA ASP A 34 -11.45 10.63 -4.80
C ASP A 34 -10.64 11.94 -4.70
N GLY A 35 -9.80 12.27 -5.70
CA GLY A 35 -8.92 13.43 -5.66
C GLY A 35 -7.69 13.24 -4.76
N GLU A 36 -7.29 11.98 -4.52
CA GLU A 36 -6.19 11.62 -3.64
C GLU A 36 -4.98 11.16 -4.44
N SER A 37 -3.77 11.48 -3.95
CA SER A 37 -2.53 10.96 -4.51
C SER A 37 -2.08 9.75 -3.69
N ALA A 38 -2.34 8.55 -4.23
CA ALA A 38 -2.04 7.30 -3.56
C ALA A 38 -0.70 6.71 -4.03
N GLN A 39 0.14 6.28 -3.08
CA GLN A 39 1.38 5.56 -3.33
C GLN A 39 1.17 4.08 -3.02
N ALA A 40 1.34 3.23 -4.04
CA ALA A 40 1.22 1.77 -3.95
C ALA A 40 2.60 1.15 -4.23
N SER A 41 3.45 1.08 -3.21
CA SER A 41 4.84 0.62 -3.36
C SER A 41 4.98 -0.77 -3.97
N HIS A 42 4.12 -1.71 -3.58
CA HIS A 42 4.08 -3.09 -4.10
C HIS A 42 3.67 -3.19 -5.58
N LEU A 43 3.03 -2.15 -6.13
CA LEU A 43 2.70 -2.06 -7.55
C LEU A 43 3.79 -1.35 -8.37
N LEU A 44 4.45 -0.34 -7.76
CA LEU A 44 5.46 0.48 -8.44
C LEU A 44 6.84 -0.15 -8.39
N LEU A 45 7.33 -0.48 -7.19
CA LEU A 45 8.73 -0.84 -6.97
C LEU A 45 9.05 -2.24 -7.51
N THR A 46 8.07 -3.13 -7.59
CA THR A 46 8.23 -4.47 -8.17
C THR A 46 8.48 -4.47 -9.68
N GLN A 47 8.35 -3.32 -10.34
CA GLN A 47 8.73 -3.14 -11.75
C GLN A 47 10.23 -2.83 -11.93
N VAL A 48 10.92 -2.49 -10.83
CA VAL A 48 12.35 -2.12 -10.84
C VAL A 48 13.18 -2.92 -9.84
N LEU A 49 12.54 -3.50 -8.82
CA LEU A 49 13.11 -4.36 -7.80
C LEU A 49 12.55 -5.77 -7.95
N ASP A 50 13.43 -6.76 -7.89
CA ASP A 50 13.12 -8.18 -7.96
C ASP A 50 12.67 -8.69 -6.58
N ASP A 51 11.37 -8.89 -6.42
CA ASP A 51 10.78 -9.39 -5.17
C ASP A 51 11.26 -10.81 -4.80
N THR A 52 11.87 -11.55 -5.73
CA THR A 52 12.45 -12.88 -5.45
C THR A 52 13.81 -12.80 -4.74
N LYS A 53 14.49 -11.65 -4.80
CA LYS A 53 15.74 -11.41 -4.08
C LYS A 53 15.47 -10.77 -2.73
N LEU A 54 16.00 -11.37 -1.66
CA LEU A 54 15.73 -10.92 -0.29
C LEU A 54 16.13 -9.46 -0.03
N ASP A 55 17.29 -9.02 -0.54
CA ASP A 55 17.78 -7.66 -0.32
C ASP A 55 16.94 -6.62 -1.08
N GLU A 56 16.56 -6.92 -2.32
CA GLU A 56 15.71 -6.05 -3.13
C GLU A 56 14.28 -5.98 -2.58
N ARG A 57 13.72 -7.11 -2.11
CA ARG A 57 12.45 -7.15 -1.37
C ARG A 57 12.50 -6.27 -0.11
N ALA A 58 13.55 -6.44 0.72
CA ALA A 58 13.71 -5.66 1.94
C ALA A 58 13.81 -4.16 1.63
N MET A 59 14.55 -3.79 0.59
CA MET A 59 14.65 -2.42 0.10
C MET A 59 13.30 -1.87 -0.37
N GLY A 60 12.53 -2.65 -1.16
CA GLY A 60 11.20 -2.26 -1.61
C GLY A 60 10.23 -1.99 -0.47
N ILE A 61 10.23 -2.88 0.55
CA ILE A 61 9.44 -2.70 1.77
C ILE A 61 9.86 -1.41 2.50
N ALA A 62 11.16 -1.19 2.68
CA ALA A 62 11.67 0.01 3.37
C ALA A 62 11.27 1.31 2.65
N LEU A 63 11.42 1.35 1.32
CA LEU A 63 11.05 2.50 0.49
C LEU A 63 9.54 2.78 0.54
N GLY A 64 8.70 1.74 0.52
CA GLY A 64 7.26 1.86 0.69
C GLY A 64 6.86 2.38 2.07
N LEU A 65 7.50 1.87 3.12
CA LEU A 65 7.24 2.32 4.51
C LEU A 65 7.66 3.77 4.74
N ALA A 66 8.71 4.26 4.09
CA ALA A 66 9.18 5.65 4.22
C ALA A 66 8.09 6.68 3.86
N TRP A 67 7.20 6.35 2.90
CA TRP A 67 6.08 7.22 2.52
C TRP A 67 5.08 7.48 3.65
N ARG A 68 4.99 6.58 4.65
CA ARG A 68 4.08 6.76 5.80
C ARG A 68 4.39 8.00 6.62
N ALA A 69 5.63 8.49 6.59
CA ALA A 69 6.03 9.69 7.32
C ALA A 69 5.32 10.97 6.82
N VAL A 70 4.93 11.01 5.54
CA VAL A 70 4.32 12.19 4.90
C VAL A 70 2.87 11.95 4.45
N ALA A 71 2.40 10.70 4.47
CA ALA A 71 1.03 10.36 4.14
C ALA A 71 0.06 10.81 5.23
N HIS A 72 -1.13 11.26 4.81
CA HIS A 72 -2.24 11.60 5.69
C HIS A 72 -2.83 10.36 6.35
N TYR A 73 -2.90 9.25 5.62
CA TYR A 73 -3.34 7.95 6.10
C TYR A 73 -2.90 6.82 5.16
N SER A 74 -3.09 5.59 5.62
CA SER A 74 -2.96 4.37 4.83
C SER A 74 -4.35 3.78 4.53
N THR A 75 -4.49 3.19 3.35
CA THR A 75 -5.67 2.47 2.91
C THR A 75 -5.31 1.03 2.62
N PHE A 76 -6.09 0.10 3.16
CA PHE A 76 -5.91 -1.33 2.95
C PHE A 76 -7.13 -1.87 2.22
N TYR A 77 -6.91 -2.48 1.06
CA TYR A 77 -7.98 -3.05 0.26
C TYR A 77 -8.04 -4.56 0.38
N THR A 78 -9.23 -5.08 0.68
CA THR A 78 -9.49 -6.51 0.87
C THR A 78 -10.80 -6.91 0.20
N GLY A 79 -10.88 -8.16 -0.27
CA GLY A 79 -12.12 -8.77 -0.73
C GLY A 79 -12.78 -8.08 -1.93
N GLY A 80 -12.04 -7.86 -3.02
CA GLY A 80 -12.57 -7.32 -4.27
C GLY A 80 -12.65 -8.34 -5.41
N GLY A 81 -13.47 -8.04 -6.40
CA GLY A 81 -13.70 -8.87 -7.58
C GLY A 81 -13.01 -8.37 -8.85
N ARG A 82 -13.38 -8.94 -10.01
CA ARG A 82 -12.81 -8.57 -11.33
C ARG A 82 -13.15 -7.15 -11.81
N THR A 83 -14.18 -6.51 -11.26
CA THR A 83 -14.72 -5.24 -11.77
C THR A 83 -14.62 -4.08 -10.78
N GLU A 84 -14.45 -4.37 -9.48
CA GLU A 84 -14.51 -3.36 -8.42
C GLU A 84 -13.26 -3.42 -7.54
N CYS A 85 -12.87 -2.26 -7.02
CA CYS A 85 -11.95 -2.22 -5.90
C CYS A 85 -12.79 -2.50 -4.63
N GLY A 86 -12.45 -3.56 -3.90
CA GLY A 86 -13.29 -4.11 -2.84
C GLY A 86 -13.38 -3.22 -1.60
N ARG A 87 -13.56 -3.83 -0.42
CA ARG A 87 -13.65 -3.06 0.82
C ARG A 87 -12.30 -2.42 1.14
N ARG A 88 -12.34 -1.13 1.51
CA ARG A 88 -11.20 -0.40 2.03
C ARG A 88 -11.30 -0.19 3.54
N SER A 89 -10.16 -0.33 4.23
CA SER A 89 -9.98 0.15 5.61
C SER A 89 -9.05 1.34 5.60
N ILE A 90 -9.38 2.41 6.33
CA ILE A 90 -8.56 3.61 6.45
C ILE A 90 -7.91 3.61 7.83
N VAL A 91 -6.59 3.77 7.85
CA VAL A 91 -5.80 3.89 9.08
C VAL A 91 -5.15 5.27 9.07
N PRO A 92 -5.60 6.20 9.94
CA PRO A 92 -4.98 7.52 10.08
C PRO A 92 -3.48 7.41 10.32
N SER A 93 -2.70 8.30 9.72
CA SER A 93 -1.30 8.41 10.10
C SER A 93 -1.22 8.93 11.55
N SER A 94 -0.41 8.29 12.39
CA SER A 94 -0.17 8.74 13.77
C SER A 94 0.59 10.07 13.84
N ASN A 95 0.96 10.65 12.69
CA ASN A 95 1.66 11.93 12.60
C ASN A 95 0.70 13.11 12.83
N SER A 96 0.32 13.31 14.08
CA SER A 96 0.28 14.65 14.66
C SER A 96 1.70 15.00 15.15
N GLY A 97 2.58 15.45 14.26
CA GLY A 97 3.95 15.91 14.61
C GLY A 97 4.99 14.80 14.89
N PRO A 98 6.29 15.15 14.98
CA PRO A 98 7.41 14.22 14.94
C PRO A 98 7.70 13.62 16.32
N SER A 99 6.75 12.89 16.90
CA SER A 99 7.00 12.03 18.07
C SER A 99 5.73 11.23 18.42
N GLY A 100 5.55 10.05 17.82
CA GLY A 100 4.43 9.18 18.16
C GLY A 100 4.66 7.77 17.63
N SER A 101 4.79 6.80 18.55
CA SER A 101 5.37 5.49 18.28
C SER A 101 4.69 4.71 17.16
N ALA A 102 5.49 4.28 16.18
CA ALA A 102 5.16 3.47 15.01
C ALA A 102 4.77 2.00 15.34
N ARG A 103 3.89 1.77 16.31
CA ARG A 103 3.64 0.42 16.85
C ARG A 103 2.40 -0.30 16.31
N SER A 104 1.49 0.35 15.58
CA SER A 104 0.21 -0.31 15.20
C SER A 104 0.12 -0.81 13.75
N THR A 105 0.95 -0.32 12.82
CA THR A 105 0.70 -0.54 11.36
C THR A 105 1.76 -1.38 10.65
N ALA A 106 2.85 -1.77 11.33
CA ALA A 106 3.88 -2.64 10.76
C ALA A 106 3.41 -4.11 10.62
N ALA A 107 2.42 -4.53 11.43
CA ALA A 107 1.95 -5.91 11.47
C ALA A 107 1.16 -6.34 10.21
N PHE A 108 0.58 -5.40 9.45
CA PHE A 108 -0.26 -5.76 8.30
C PHE A 108 0.55 -6.05 7.02
N ASN A 109 1.67 -5.34 6.80
CA ASN A 109 2.57 -5.64 5.66
C ASN A 109 3.25 -7.01 5.83
N ILE A 110 3.50 -7.44 7.08
CA ILE A 110 4.03 -8.78 7.35
C ILE A 110 2.95 -9.85 7.14
N ARG A 111 1.69 -9.65 7.56
CA ARG A 111 0.65 -10.69 7.41
C ARG A 111 0.16 -10.94 5.99
N LEU A 112 0.21 -9.95 5.09
CA LEU A 112 -0.05 -10.18 3.67
C LEU A 112 1.10 -10.93 2.98
N ALA A 113 2.34 -10.79 3.47
CA ALA A 113 3.50 -11.53 2.98
C ALA A 113 3.65 -12.93 3.64
N SER A 114 3.22 -13.10 4.89
CA SER A 114 3.43 -14.31 5.70
C SER A 114 2.28 -15.32 5.60
N SER A 115 1.39 -15.19 4.60
CA SER A 115 0.31 -16.15 4.33
C SER A 115 0.64 -17.10 3.16
N CYS A 116 1.87 -17.10 2.66
CA CYS A 116 2.37 -18.16 1.77
C CYS A 116 3.09 -19.23 2.60
N PRO A 117 2.77 -20.53 2.44
CA PRO A 117 3.76 -21.59 2.67
C PRO A 117 4.95 -21.45 1.71
#